data_AF-A0A7S0GLX2-F1
#
_entry.id   AF-A0A7S0GLX2-F1
#
_cell.length_a   1.000
_cell.length_b   1.000
_cell.length_c   1.000
_cell.angle_alpha   90.00
_cell.angle_beta   90.00
_cell.angle_gamma   90.00
#
_symmetry.space_group_name_H-M   'P 1'
#
loop_
_entity.id
_entity.type
_entity.pdbx_description
1 polymer ?
#
loop_
_entity_poly.entity_id
_entity_poly.type
_entity_poly.pdbx_seq_one_letter_code
_entity_poly.pdbx_strand_id
1 'polypeptide(L)'
;CRSDQNKSIGTLAITTLLQTGSENSVDRLLKQISTFLTDITDDFKIVVVSSLERLCLTYPSKHRILIGFLSNFLREEGGFEFKKSIVNTIMSLMRAVPETTESSLLHLCEFIEDCEFTAL
;
A
#
# COMPACT_ATOMS: atom_id res chain seq x y z
N CYS A 1 -27.49 -2.78 6.21
CA CYS A 1 -26.94 -1.56 5.55
C CYS A 1 -26.23 -0.59 6.51
N ARG A 2 -25.80 -1.00 7.72
CA ARG A 2 -25.19 -0.10 8.72
C ARG A 2 -23.66 -0.31 8.89
N SER A 3 -23.10 -1.34 8.25
CA SER A 3 -21.67 -1.72 8.38
C SER A 3 -20.76 -1.02 7.36
N ASP A 4 -21.27 -0.70 6.16
CA ASP A 4 -20.48 -0.02 5.11
C ASP A 4 -20.16 1.43 5.47
N GLN A 5 -21.05 2.08 6.22
CA GLN A 5 -20.87 3.47 6.65
C GLN A 5 -19.67 3.60 7.60
N ASN A 6 -19.46 2.65 8.51
CA ASN A 6 -18.31 2.65 9.42
C ASN A 6 -16.98 2.37 8.69
N LYS A 7 -17.00 1.52 7.64
CA LYS A 7 -15.81 1.25 6.81
C LYS A 7 -15.41 2.48 6.00
N SER A 8 -16.38 3.19 5.40
CA SER A 8 -16.12 4.44 4.67
C SER A 8 -15.59 5.57 5.55
N ILE A 9 -16.08 5.69 6.79
CA ILE A 9 -15.58 6.66 7.79
C ILE A 9 -14.16 6.30 8.22
N GLY A 10 -13.85 5.00 8.38
CA GLY A 10 -12.50 4.51 8.67
C GLY A 10 -11.51 4.84 7.55
N THR A 11 -11.88 4.62 6.28
CA THR A 11 -11.05 4.99 5.13
C THR A 11 -10.81 6.49 5.06
N LEU A 12 -11.86 7.30 5.23
CA LEU A 12 -11.73 8.77 5.22
C LEU A 12 -10.86 9.27 6.39
N ALA A 13 -11.01 8.67 7.58
CA ALA A 13 -10.19 8.99 8.74
C ALA A 13 -8.72 8.58 8.52
N ILE A 14 -8.45 7.42 7.91
CA ILE A 14 -7.10 6.98 7.56
C ILE A 14 -6.49 7.87 6.48
N THR A 15 -7.22 8.19 5.40
CA THR A 15 -6.74 9.12 4.37
C THR A 15 -6.44 10.49 4.97
N THR A 16 -7.27 10.97 5.89
CA THR A 16 -7.02 12.25 6.60
C THR A 16 -5.82 12.14 7.54
N LEU A 17 -5.69 11.05 8.29
CA LEU A 17 -4.55 10.82 9.20
C LEU A 17 -3.23 10.68 8.43
N LEU A 18 -3.23 10.04 7.26
CA LEU A 18 -2.09 9.98 6.35
C LEU A 18 -1.72 11.37 5.82
N GLN A 19 -2.71 12.24 5.58
CA GLN A 19 -2.46 13.62 5.16
C GLN A 19 -1.95 14.53 6.30
N THR A 20 -2.25 14.21 7.57
CA THR A 20 -1.85 15.01 8.75
C THR A 20 -0.71 14.41 9.58
N GLY A 21 -0.28 13.19 9.27
CA GLY A 21 0.73 12.46 10.03
C GLY A 21 2.11 13.10 9.91
N SER A 22 2.81 13.28 11.04
CA SER A 22 4.22 13.66 11.02
C SER A 22 5.09 12.46 10.63
N GLU A 23 6.28 12.70 10.07
CA GLU A 23 7.23 11.65 9.66
C GLU A 23 7.47 10.60 10.76
N ASN A 24 7.51 11.02 12.02
CA ASN A 24 7.71 10.13 13.19
C ASN A 24 6.53 9.20 13.48
N SER A 25 5.33 9.52 12.99
CA SER A 25 4.11 8.76 13.25
C SER A 25 3.81 7.71 12.16
N VAL A 26 4.47 7.79 11.01
CA VAL A 26 4.23 6.93 9.83
C VAL A 26 4.29 5.45 10.18
N ASP A 27 5.33 5.02 10.89
CA ASP A 27 5.51 3.63 11.32
C ASP A 27 4.33 3.09 12.14
N ARG A 28 3.80 3.90 13.06
CA ARG A 28 2.66 3.52 13.90
C ARG A 28 1.37 3.48 13.09
N LEU A 29 1.18 4.44 12.19
CA LEU A 29 0.02 4.50 11.30
C LEU A 29 -0.03 3.26 10.40
N LEU A 30 1.08 2.87 9.78
CA LEU A 30 1.13 1.70 8.91
C LEU A 30 0.72 0.40 9.63
N LYS A 31 1.15 0.23 10.89
CA LYS A 31 0.72 -0.93 11.70
C LYS A 31 -0.80 -0.98 11.90
N GLN A 32 -1.43 0.17 12.16
CA GLN A 32 -2.89 0.23 12.33
C GLN A 32 -3.62 0.00 10.99
N ILE A 33 -3.07 0.54 9.91
CA ILE A 33 -3.62 0.35 8.56
C ILE A 33 -3.54 -1.12 8.15
N SER A 34 -2.45 -1.82 8.50
CA SER A 34 -2.29 -3.25 8.21
C SER A 34 -3.48 -4.08 8.69
N THR A 35 -3.89 -3.89 9.95
CA THR A 35 -5.04 -4.58 10.55
C THR A 35 -6.36 -4.12 9.94
N PHE A 36 -6.48 -2.86 9.53
CA PHE A 36 -7.69 -2.37 8.90
C PHE A 36 -7.88 -2.92 7.48
N LEU A 37 -6.80 -3.06 6.71
CA LEU A 37 -6.84 -3.51 5.32
C LEU A 37 -7.35 -4.95 5.18
N THR A 38 -7.16 -5.82 6.17
CA THR A 38 -7.67 -7.21 6.13
C THR A 38 -9.19 -7.28 6.17
N ASP A 39 -9.86 -6.27 6.72
CA ASP A 39 -11.30 -6.31 7.03
C ASP A 39 -12.17 -5.51 6.04
N ILE A 40 -11.56 -4.94 4.99
CA ILE A 40 -12.24 -4.08 4.00
C ILE A 40 -12.19 -4.64 2.59
N THR A 41 -13.05 -4.12 1.71
CA THR A 41 -13.10 -4.50 0.30
C THR A 41 -11.95 -3.89 -0.48
N ASP A 42 -11.60 -4.53 -1.61
CA ASP A 42 -10.50 -4.10 -2.47
C ASP A 42 -10.65 -2.66 -2.97
N ASP A 43 -11.87 -2.19 -3.23
CA ASP A 43 -12.13 -0.78 -3.62
C ASP A 43 -11.58 0.20 -2.57
N PHE A 44 -11.78 -0.08 -1.28
CA PHE A 44 -11.24 0.76 -0.22
C PHE A 44 -9.72 0.57 -0.07
N LYS A 45 -9.19 -0.64 -0.28
CA LYS A 45 -7.75 -0.87 -0.25
C LYS A 45 -7.03 -0.07 -1.33
N ILE A 46 -7.61 0.03 -2.54
CA ILE A 46 -7.06 0.84 -3.65
C ILE A 46 -6.96 2.32 -3.26
N VAL A 47 -7.98 2.87 -2.58
CA VAL A 47 -7.94 4.25 -2.07
C VAL A 47 -6.84 4.44 -1.03
N VAL A 48 -6.63 3.45 -0.15
CA VAL A 48 -5.53 3.49 0.84
C VAL A 48 -4.17 3.44 0.14
N VAL A 49 -3.98 2.57 -0.84
CA VAL A 49 -2.73 2.50 -1.63
C VAL A 49 -2.41 3.84 -2.30
N SER A 50 -3.42 4.49 -2.90
CA SER A 50 -3.28 5.82 -3.49
C SER A 50 -2.89 6.90 -2.46
N SER A 51 -3.34 6.73 -1.21
CA SER A 51 -2.98 7.63 -0.10
C SER A 51 -1.54 7.38 0.40
N LEU A 52 -1.10 6.12 0.42
CA LEU A 52 0.27 5.72 0.78
C LEU A 52 1.29 6.22 -0.24
N GLU A 53 0.95 6.22 -1.53
CA GLU A 53 1.78 6.83 -2.57
C GLU A 53 2.09 8.30 -2.24
N ARG A 54 1.04 9.08 -1.99
CA ARG A 54 1.16 10.51 -1.64
C ARG A 54 1.97 10.71 -0.36
N LEU A 55 1.78 9.84 0.63
CA LEU A 55 2.57 9.87 1.87
C LEU A 55 4.06 9.66 1.58
N CYS A 56 4.41 8.69 0.73
CA CYS A 56 5.79 8.41 0.33
C CYS A 56 6.41 9.62 -0.38
N LEU A 57 5.67 10.24 -1.31
CA LEU A 57 6.12 11.44 -2.02
C LEU A 57 6.30 12.64 -1.07
N THR A 58 5.54 12.69 0.02
CA THR A 58 5.66 13.73 1.05
C THR A 58 6.83 13.47 2.00
N TYR A 59 7.10 12.20 2.34
CA TYR A 59 8.19 11.77 3.21
C TYR A 59 9.07 10.71 2.53
N PRO A 60 9.91 11.08 1.55
CA PRO A 60 10.73 10.14 0.80
C PRO A 60 11.69 9.33 1.68
N SER A 61 12.14 9.87 2.82
CA SER A 61 12.96 9.16 3.82
C SER A 61 12.32 7.87 4.36
N LYS A 62 10.99 7.77 4.30
CA LYS A 62 10.22 6.60 4.77
C LYS A 62 9.95 5.57 3.68
N HIS A 63 10.51 5.77 2.50
CA HIS A 63 10.28 4.92 1.33
C HIS A 63 10.47 3.42 1.62
N ARG A 64 11.51 3.04 2.37
CA ARG A 64 11.81 1.64 2.68
C ARG A 64 10.67 0.92 3.39
N ILE A 65 10.03 1.60 4.34
CA ILE A 65 8.95 1.01 5.14
C ILE A 65 7.66 0.97 4.30
N LEU A 66 7.41 2.00 3.50
CA LEU A 66 6.23 2.07 2.63
C LEU A 66 6.28 1.05 1.49
N ILE A 67 7.43 0.89 0.83
CA ILE A 67 7.64 -0.14 -0.19
C ILE A 67 7.50 -1.53 0.42
N GLY A 68 8.14 -1.80 1.58
CA GLY A 68 7.97 -3.08 2.26
C GLY A 68 6.51 -3.37 2.64
N PHE A 69 5.77 -2.37 3.09
CA PHE A 69 4.35 -2.50 3.40
C PHE A 69 3.53 -2.87 2.15
N LEU A 70 3.72 -2.15 1.04
CA LEU A 70 3.03 -2.42 -0.23
C LEU A 70 3.36 -3.83 -0.75
N SER A 71 4.62 -4.23 -0.69
CA SER A 71 5.09 -5.56 -1.14
C SER A 71 4.50 -6.71 -0.31
N ASN A 72 4.31 -6.53 1.00
CA ASN A 72 3.63 -7.52 1.82
C ASN A 72 2.18 -7.74 1.36
N PHE A 73 1.43 -6.64 1.15
CA PHE A 73 0.06 -6.71 0.66
C PHE A 73 -0.06 -7.25 -0.78
N LEU A 74 0.98 -7.12 -1.60
CA LEU A 74 1.01 -7.70 -2.94
C LEU A 74 1.02 -9.25 -2.90
N ARG A 75 1.73 -9.82 -1.92
CA ARG A 75 1.84 -11.28 -1.72
C ARG A 75 0.61 -11.90 -1.08
N GLU A 76 -0.13 -11.13 -0.28
CA GLU A 76 -1.36 -11.60 0.36
C GLU A 76 -2.50 -11.84 -0.65
N GLU A 77 -3.58 -12.47 -0.19
CA GLU A 77 -4.80 -12.65 -0.99
C GLU A 77 -5.45 -11.29 -1.31
N GLY A 78 -5.84 -11.12 -2.57
CA GLY A 78 -6.47 -9.89 -3.05
C GLY A 78 -6.84 -9.99 -4.52
N GLY A 79 -7.83 -9.20 -4.93
CA GLY A 79 -8.28 -9.12 -6.31
C GLY A 79 -7.28 -8.44 -7.23
N PHE A 80 -7.47 -8.70 -8.54
CA PHE A 80 -6.56 -8.22 -9.58
C PHE A 80 -6.37 -6.70 -9.58
N GLU A 81 -7.45 -5.91 -9.52
CA GLU A 81 -7.35 -4.45 -9.55
C GLU A 81 -6.63 -3.87 -8.32
N PHE A 82 -6.78 -4.50 -7.15
CA PHE A 82 -6.02 -4.12 -5.96
C PHE A 82 -4.52 -4.40 -6.13
N LYS A 83 -4.15 -5.62 -6.55
CA LYS A 83 -2.75 -5.98 -6.81
C LYS A 83 -2.12 -5.10 -7.89
N LYS A 84 -2.84 -4.85 -8.97
CA LYS A 84 -2.44 -3.93 -10.05
C LYS A 84 -2.23 -2.51 -9.54
N SER A 85 -3.11 -2.01 -8.66
CA SER A 85 -2.93 -0.70 -8.02
C SER A 85 -1.64 -0.63 -7.20
N ILE A 86 -1.28 -1.70 -6.48
CA ILE A 86 -0.01 -1.77 -5.73
C ILE A 86 1.18 -1.70 -6.69
N VAL A 87 1.21 -2.54 -7.73
CA VAL A 87 2.32 -2.57 -8.70
C VAL A 87 2.48 -1.21 -9.39
N ASN A 88 1.38 -0.59 -9.83
CA ASN A 88 1.40 0.74 -10.43
C ASN A 88 1.96 1.79 -9.46
N THR A 89 1.60 1.70 -8.18
CA THR A 89 2.11 2.60 -7.14
C THR A 89 3.61 2.42 -6.93
N ILE A 90 4.08 1.17 -6.84
CA ILE A 90 5.52 0.87 -6.73
C ILE A 90 6.27 1.44 -7.95
N MET A 91 5.77 1.22 -9.16
CA MET A 91 6.39 1.77 -10.38
C MET A 91 6.39 3.30 -10.41
N SER A 92 5.34 3.96 -9.91
CA SER A 92 5.28 5.41 -9.78
C SER A 92 6.34 5.93 -8.81
N LEU A 93 6.47 5.27 -7.64
CA LEU A 93 7.47 5.61 -6.63
C LEU A 93 8.90 5.38 -7.13
N MET A 94 9.16 4.33 -7.91
CA MET A 94 10.49 4.12 -8.54
C MET A 94 10.90 5.29 -9.44
N ARG A 95 9.93 5.91 -10.14
CA ARG A 95 10.20 7.06 -11.02
C ARG A 95 10.40 8.35 -10.23
N ALA A 96 9.67 8.51 -9.13
CA ALA A 96 9.68 9.74 -8.33
C ALA A 96 10.74 9.77 -7.23
N VAL A 97 11.11 8.61 -6.68
CA VAL A 97 12.06 8.42 -5.58
C VAL A 97 13.05 7.33 -5.99
N PRO A 98 14.17 7.69 -6.66
CA PRO A 98 15.12 6.73 -7.23
C PRO A 98 15.67 5.71 -6.22
N GLU A 99 15.77 6.09 -4.94
CA GLU A 99 16.20 5.25 -3.82
C GLU A 99 15.30 4.03 -3.59
N THR A 100 14.07 4.05 -4.10
CA THR A 100 13.15 2.90 -4.04
C THR A 100 13.46 1.84 -5.08
N THR A 101 14.20 2.16 -6.14
CA THR A 101 14.34 1.32 -7.34
C THR A 101 14.84 -0.07 -7.02
N GLU A 102 15.97 -0.17 -6.32
CA GLU A 102 16.60 -1.45 -6.00
C GLU A 102 15.68 -2.33 -5.13
N SER A 103 15.15 -1.76 -4.03
CA SER A 103 14.23 -2.49 -3.14
C SER A 103 12.93 -2.90 -3.84
N SER A 104 12.41 -2.04 -4.72
CA SER A 104 11.16 -2.30 -5.45
C SER A 104 11.34 -3.43 -6.45
N LEU A 105 12.45 -3.41 -7.21
CA LEU A 105 12.79 -4.49 -8.14
C LEU A 105 12.96 -5.81 -7.42
N LEU A 106 13.67 -5.85 -6.29
CA LEU A 106 13.82 -7.07 -5.50
C LEU A 106 12.46 -7.66 -5.10
N HIS A 107 11.58 -6.84 -4.52
CA HIS A 107 10.25 -7.31 -4.12
C HIS A 107 9.37 -7.77 -5.28
N LEU A 108 9.44 -7.09 -6.43
CA LEU A 108 8.69 -7.46 -7.63
C LEU A 108 9.23 -8.74 -8.25
N CYS A 109 10.56 -8.93 -8.30
CA CYS A 109 11.17 -10.17 -8.78
C CYS A 109 10.77 -11.35 -7.89
N GLU A 110 10.91 -11.22 -6.56
CA GLU A 110 10.48 -12.24 -5.62
C GLU A 110 8.98 -12.56 -5.78
N PHE A 111 8.14 -11.55 -6.01
CA PHE A 111 6.71 -11.79 -6.25
C PHE A 111 6.45 -12.57 -7.55
N ILE A 112 7.21 -12.29 -8.62
CA ILE A 112 7.09 -13.03 -9.89
C ILE A 112 7.63 -14.45 -9.76
N GLU A 113 8.70 -14.66 -9.00
CA GLU A 113 9.30 -15.98 -8.76
C GLU A 113 8.43 -16.86 -7.85
N ASP A 114 7.83 -16.28 -6.81
CA ASP A 114 6.90 -16.96 -5.88
C ASP A 114 5.53 -17.23 -6.53
N CYS A 115 5.27 -16.76 -7.75
CA CYS A 115 4.03 -17.06 -8.46
C CYS A 115 3.97 -18.56 -8.82
N GLU A 116 3.38 -19.38 -7.94
CA GLU A 116 2.90 -20.74 -8.24
C GLU A 116 1.78 -20.76 -9.32
N PHE A 117 1.42 -19.61 -9.88
CA PHE A 117 0.50 -19.50 -11.02
C PHE A 117 1.18 -20.03 -12.29
N THR A 118 1.18 -21.35 -12.42
CA THR A 118 1.22 -22.01 -13.71
C THR A 118 0.14 -21.39 -14.58
N ALA A 119 0.53 -20.89 -15.75
CA ALA A 119 -0.40 -20.46 -16.78
C ALA A 119 -1.36 -21.65 -17.06
N LEU A 120 -2.61 -21.50 -16.61
CA LEU A 120 -3.73 -22.37 -16.97
C LEU A 120 -4.14 -22.10 -18.42
#